data_AF-A0A0U5GUF5-F1
#
_entry.id   AF-A0A0U5GUF5-F1
#
_cell.length_a   1.000
_cell.length_b   1.000
_cell.length_c   1.000
_cell.angle_alpha   90.00
_cell.angle_beta   90.00
_cell.angle_gamma   90.00
#
_symmetry.space_group_name_H-M   'P 1'
#
loop_
_entity.id
_entity.type
_entity.pdbx_description
1 polymer ?
#
loop_
_entity_poly.entity_id
_entity_poly.type
_entity_poly.pdbx_seq_one_letter_code
_entity_poly.pdbx_strand_id
1 'polypeptide(L)'
;MIQGDLVVANEYQNRDLFWALRGGGGGTFGIVVDVTLRTFDEAPVIMSSLNISAPLGHPIFWDAVTEFHAHLPALSDGGGAGYYRIFPDLPLPDKNTSVSGLILALVFPNQTDVARVDRLFDPLLTKLNEISAVTAEYGSMPLPDIRTLISDILITSNADITGGITLLGSRMYSRDLFEKEPAKLSAVLRQIRTGPYESFTGHIVSGGAVASNHIDSALHPAWRETLLHLTFGRGWDPETSQAEQDAIRNNLTNVEVELLRSVEGSHKMGAYLNEANAYEKDFQSSFWGDNYNRLYNIKQKWDPTGLFITRSGVGSEDWDAEGICRVKSHCPRDISSNDMSDL
;
A
#
# COMPACT_ATOMS: atom_id res chain seq x y z
N MET A 1 4.23 -21.93 -27.31
CA MET A 1 2.77 -21.75 -27.27
C MET A 1 2.33 -22.04 -25.85
N ILE A 2 1.61 -21.12 -25.20
CA ILE A 2 0.74 -21.48 -24.08
C ILE A 2 -0.31 -22.44 -24.65
N GLN A 3 -0.42 -23.65 -24.11
CA GLN A 3 -1.21 -24.72 -24.73
C GLN A 3 -2.71 -24.67 -24.37
N GLY A 4 -3.14 -23.67 -23.58
CA GLY A 4 -4.52 -23.59 -23.10
C GLY A 4 -4.88 -24.67 -22.08
N ASP A 5 -3.87 -25.36 -21.54
CA ASP A 5 -4.03 -26.46 -20.61
C ASP A 5 -4.62 -25.97 -19.27
N LEU A 6 -5.60 -26.70 -18.77
CA LEU A 6 -6.06 -26.57 -17.40
C LEU A 6 -5.10 -27.33 -16.47
N VAL A 7 -4.40 -26.60 -15.60
CA VAL A 7 -3.42 -27.18 -14.67
C VAL A 7 -3.77 -26.86 -13.22
N VAL A 8 -3.40 -27.75 -12.31
CA VAL A 8 -3.47 -27.52 -10.85
C VAL A 8 -2.09 -27.12 -10.35
N ALA A 9 -2.00 -26.00 -9.63
CA ALA A 9 -0.77 -25.53 -8.99
C ALA A 9 -0.94 -25.58 -7.46
N ASN A 10 -0.11 -26.39 -6.79
CA ASN A 10 -0.09 -26.53 -5.34
C ASN A 10 1.32 -26.95 -4.85
N GLU A 11 1.45 -27.34 -3.58
CA GLU A 11 2.73 -27.76 -2.99
C GLU A 11 3.33 -29.04 -3.60
N TYR A 12 2.56 -29.79 -4.38
CA TYR A 12 2.93 -31.09 -4.94
C TYR A 12 3.02 -31.08 -6.48
N GLN A 13 2.32 -30.18 -7.17
CA GLN A 13 2.21 -30.11 -8.63
C GLN A 13 2.38 -28.68 -9.11
N ASN A 14 3.14 -28.47 -10.20
CA ASN A 14 3.40 -27.14 -10.77
C ASN A 14 3.84 -26.12 -9.71
N ARG A 15 4.76 -26.55 -8.84
CA ARG A 15 5.15 -25.84 -7.61
C ARG A 15 5.75 -24.46 -7.86
N ASP A 16 6.41 -24.30 -9.00
CA ASP A 16 6.93 -23.02 -9.47
C ASP A 16 5.80 -22.05 -9.83
N LEU A 17 4.77 -22.51 -10.55
CA LEU A 17 3.57 -21.72 -10.82
C LEU A 17 2.82 -21.39 -9.53
N PHE A 18 2.68 -22.35 -8.61
CA PHE A 18 2.03 -22.13 -7.31
C PHE A 18 2.76 -21.06 -6.48
N TRP A 19 4.09 -21.11 -6.48
CA TRP A 19 4.92 -20.10 -5.84
C TRP A 19 4.70 -18.70 -6.46
N ALA A 20 4.71 -18.62 -7.79
CA ALA A 20 4.53 -17.35 -8.52
C ALA A 20 3.13 -16.75 -8.32
N LEU A 21 2.07 -17.56 -8.33
CA LEU A 21 0.70 -17.10 -8.11
C LEU A 21 0.48 -16.52 -6.70
N ARG A 22 1.35 -16.83 -5.73
CA ARG A 22 1.26 -16.38 -4.34
C ARG A 22 2.15 -15.17 -4.05
N GLY A 23 1.99 -14.11 -4.85
CA GLY A 23 2.67 -12.82 -4.66
C GLY A 23 3.25 -12.20 -5.93
N GLY A 24 3.30 -12.94 -7.04
CA GLY A 24 3.88 -12.50 -8.31
C GLY A 24 3.05 -11.52 -9.14
N GLY A 25 1.88 -11.11 -8.64
CA GLY A 25 0.95 -10.24 -9.36
C GLY A 25 0.00 -10.98 -10.31
N GLY A 26 -1.21 -10.44 -10.46
CA GLY A 26 -2.26 -11.02 -11.30
C GLY A 26 -2.05 -10.76 -12.80
N GLY A 27 -2.68 -11.58 -13.63
CA GLY A 27 -2.78 -11.34 -15.07
C GLY A 27 -1.51 -11.57 -15.89
N THR A 28 -0.46 -12.17 -15.31
CA THR A 28 0.80 -12.45 -16.03
C THR A 28 1.09 -13.95 -16.25
N PHE A 29 0.77 -14.83 -15.31
CA PHE A 29 1.17 -16.25 -15.43
C PHE A 29 0.15 -17.14 -16.15
N GLY A 30 -1.10 -16.70 -16.25
CA GLY A 30 -2.22 -17.48 -16.78
C GLY A 30 -3.56 -16.97 -16.28
N ILE A 31 -4.62 -17.73 -16.57
CA ILE A 31 -5.99 -17.46 -16.11
C ILE A 31 -6.27 -18.35 -14.89
N VAL A 32 -6.47 -17.74 -13.72
CA VAL A 32 -6.90 -18.44 -12.52
C VAL A 32 -8.42 -18.60 -12.56
N VAL A 33 -8.90 -19.85 -12.53
CA VAL A 33 -10.34 -20.19 -12.61
C VAL A 33 -10.92 -20.69 -11.29
N ASP A 34 -10.08 -21.18 -10.38
CA ASP A 34 -10.46 -21.70 -9.08
C ASP A 34 -9.32 -21.47 -8.06
N VAL A 35 -9.66 -21.24 -6.80
CA VAL A 35 -8.70 -21.10 -5.70
C VAL A 35 -9.23 -21.79 -4.44
N THR A 36 -8.37 -22.56 -3.79
CA THR A 36 -8.65 -23.09 -2.44
C THR A 36 -7.93 -22.22 -1.41
N LEU A 37 -8.69 -21.63 -0.49
CA LEU A 37 -8.19 -20.77 0.59
C LEU A 37 -8.34 -21.45 1.94
N ARG A 38 -7.39 -21.17 2.86
CA ARG A 38 -7.54 -21.55 4.26
C ARG A 38 -8.56 -20.63 4.93
N THR A 39 -9.51 -21.22 5.64
CA THR A 39 -10.43 -20.51 6.53
C THR A 39 -9.96 -20.62 7.98
N PHE A 40 -10.49 -19.74 8.83
CA PHE A 40 -10.20 -19.70 10.25
C PHE A 40 -11.52 -19.67 11.02
N ASP A 41 -11.52 -20.17 12.25
CA ASP A 41 -12.70 -20.10 13.11
C ASP A 41 -13.05 -18.64 13.42
N GLU A 42 -14.36 -18.38 13.57
CA GLU A 42 -14.84 -17.09 14.06
C GLU A 42 -14.23 -16.79 15.44
N ALA A 43 -13.89 -15.53 15.66
CA ALA A 43 -13.27 -15.08 16.90
C ALA A 43 -13.88 -13.75 17.34
N PRO A 44 -14.08 -13.55 18.66
CA PRO A 44 -14.46 -12.24 19.16
C PRO A 44 -13.38 -11.21 18.85
N VAL A 45 -13.78 -9.96 18.63
CA VAL A 45 -12.86 -8.88 18.30
C VAL A 45 -13.11 -7.69 19.21
N ILE A 46 -12.06 -6.93 19.50
CA ILE A 46 -12.22 -5.57 20.02
C ILE A 46 -11.87 -4.60 18.90
N MET A 47 -12.77 -3.70 18.58
CA MET A 47 -12.50 -2.57 17.69
C MET A 47 -12.14 -1.36 18.53
N SER A 48 -11.08 -0.66 18.14
CA SER A 48 -10.63 0.58 18.78
C SER A 48 -10.54 1.70 17.77
N SER A 49 -10.91 2.91 18.17
CA SER A 49 -10.74 4.13 17.40
C SER A 49 -9.94 5.17 18.18
N LEU A 50 -9.15 5.95 17.46
CA LEU A 50 -8.45 7.11 17.99
C LEU A 50 -8.54 8.25 16.98
N ASN A 51 -9.08 9.38 17.41
CA ASN A 51 -9.06 10.63 16.67
C ASN A 51 -8.07 11.59 17.32
N ILE A 52 -7.15 12.12 16.55
CA ILE A 52 -6.24 13.19 16.97
C ILE A 52 -6.58 14.40 16.13
N SER A 53 -6.76 15.57 16.75
CA SER A 53 -6.97 16.82 16.02
C SER A 53 -6.14 17.96 16.59
N ALA A 54 -5.80 18.92 15.73
CA ALA A 54 -5.12 20.15 16.07
C ALA A 54 -5.64 21.30 15.17
N PRO A 55 -5.44 22.57 15.54
CA PRO A 55 -5.76 23.70 14.67
C PRO A 55 -5.11 23.54 13.29
N LEU A 56 -5.86 23.86 12.22
CA LEU A 56 -5.41 23.72 10.84
C LEU A 56 -4.04 24.35 10.61
N GLY A 57 -3.11 23.58 10.05
CA GLY A 57 -1.77 24.04 9.68
C GLY A 57 -0.83 24.30 10.86
N HIS A 58 -1.26 24.04 12.10
CA HIS A 58 -0.40 24.19 13.26
C HIS A 58 0.70 23.11 13.25
N PRO A 59 1.99 23.47 13.37
CA PRO A 59 3.09 22.51 13.20
C PRO A 59 3.09 21.39 14.23
N ILE A 60 2.51 21.63 15.43
CA ILE A 60 2.37 20.65 16.52
C ILE A 60 1.64 19.37 16.11
N PHE A 61 0.80 19.43 15.07
CA PHE A 61 0.11 18.25 14.55
C PHE A 61 1.10 17.15 14.14
N TRP A 62 2.23 17.54 13.54
CA TRP A 62 3.25 16.58 13.10
C TRP A 62 4.05 15.99 14.27
N ASP A 63 4.12 16.69 15.40
CA ASP A 63 4.68 16.14 16.63
C ASP A 63 3.75 15.05 17.18
N ALA A 64 2.43 15.28 17.16
CA ALA A 64 1.45 14.25 17.51
C ALA A 64 1.45 13.04 16.56
N VAL A 65 1.61 13.26 15.24
CA VAL A 65 1.80 12.17 14.26
C VAL A 65 3.06 11.37 14.57
N THR A 66 4.14 12.04 14.97
CA THR A 66 5.41 11.39 15.34
C THR A 66 5.23 10.50 16.57
N GLU A 67 4.58 11.01 17.62
CA GLU A 67 4.26 10.23 18.82
C GLU A 67 3.36 9.03 18.47
N PHE A 68 2.34 9.23 17.64
CA PHE A 68 1.50 8.14 17.14
C PHE A 68 2.32 7.06 16.40
N HIS A 69 3.18 7.47 15.46
CA HIS A 69 4.06 6.56 14.72
C HIS A 69 5.01 5.78 15.64
N ALA A 70 5.56 6.40 16.67
CA ALA A 70 6.43 5.75 17.66
C ALA A 70 5.73 4.63 18.45
N HIS A 71 4.39 4.70 18.60
CA HIS A 71 3.60 3.72 19.35
C HIS A 71 3.02 2.60 18.47
N LEU A 72 3.10 2.70 17.14
CA LEU A 72 2.61 1.66 16.23
C LEU A 72 3.19 0.25 16.49
N PRO A 73 4.50 0.09 16.80
CA PRO A 73 5.05 -1.24 17.10
C PRO A 73 4.32 -1.92 18.25
N ALA A 74 4.08 -1.20 19.35
CA ALA A 74 3.41 -1.74 20.54
C ALA A 74 1.93 -2.10 20.26
N LEU A 75 1.22 -1.28 19.49
CA LEU A 75 -0.16 -1.56 19.10
C LEU A 75 -0.24 -2.82 18.21
N SER A 76 0.69 -2.97 17.26
CA SER A 76 0.79 -4.15 16.40
C SER A 76 1.17 -5.40 17.19
N ASP A 77 2.11 -5.31 18.14
CA ASP A 77 2.51 -6.43 19.00
C ASP A 77 1.41 -6.87 19.95
N GLY A 78 0.54 -5.93 20.35
CA GLY A 78 -0.70 -6.20 21.07
C GLY A 78 -1.76 -6.95 20.25
N GLY A 79 -1.52 -7.17 18.95
CA GLY A 79 -2.44 -7.84 18.01
C GLY A 79 -3.33 -6.87 17.22
N GLY A 80 -3.06 -5.56 17.29
CA GLY A 80 -3.80 -4.55 16.56
C GLY A 80 -3.46 -4.54 15.07
N ALA A 81 -4.48 -4.65 14.23
CA ALA A 81 -4.36 -4.50 12.78
C ALA A 81 -5.46 -3.57 12.26
N GLY A 82 -5.21 -2.85 11.17
CA GLY A 82 -6.21 -1.94 10.61
C GLY A 82 -5.61 -0.77 9.87
N TYR A 83 -6.27 0.37 9.95
CA TYR A 83 -5.97 1.53 9.11
C TYR A 83 -5.97 2.82 9.92
N TYR A 84 -5.13 3.76 9.52
CA TYR A 84 -5.29 5.16 9.90
C TYR A 84 -5.25 6.07 8.68
N ARG A 85 -5.78 7.28 8.83
CA ARG A 85 -5.67 8.35 7.84
C ARG A 85 -5.16 9.62 8.49
N ILE A 86 -4.19 10.27 7.85
CA ILE A 86 -3.68 11.59 8.20
C ILE A 86 -4.24 12.58 7.19
N PHE A 87 -5.03 13.55 7.67
CA PHE A 87 -5.57 14.66 6.92
C PHE A 87 -4.92 15.96 7.39
N PRO A 88 -3.95 16.53 6.65
CA PRO A 88 -3.41 17.83 7.02
C PRO A 88 -4.46 18.96 6.97
N ASP A 89 -5.47 18.82 6.10
CA ASP A 89 -6.67 19.66 6.04
C ASP A 89 -7.93 18.79 5.96
N LEU A 90 -8.64 18.69 7.08
CA LEU A 90 -9.92 18.01 7.23
C LEU A 90 -11.02 19.05 7.48
N PRO A 91 -11.83 19.40 6.47
CA PRO A 91 -13.02 20.21 6.69
C PRO A 91 -14.04 19.45 7.54
N LEU A 92 -14.60 20.13 8.55
CA LEU A 92 -15.60 19.59 9.46
C LEU A 92 -17.03 19.72 8.87
N PRO A 93 -18.00 18.94 9.37
CA PRO A 93 -19.38 18.95 8.85
C PRO A 93 -20.09 20.31 8.92
N ASP A 94 -19.63 21.23 9.78
CA ASP A 94 -20.14 22.60 9.88
C ASP A 94 -19.75 23.50 8.68
N LYS A 95 -18.93 22.97 7.75
CA LYS A 95 -18.45 23.54 6.48
C LYS A 95 -17.63 24.82 6.58
N ASN A 96 -17.47 25.39 7.78
CA ASN A 96 -16.75 26.65 8.00
C ASN A 96 -15.48 26.47 8.82
N THR A 97 -15.23 25.28 9.36
CA THR A 97 -14.01 24.99 10.10
C THR A 97 -13.29 23.79 9.51
N SER A 98 -11.97 23.84 9.58
CA SER A 98 -11.08 22.74 9.23
C SER A 98 -10.10 22.51 10.38
N VAL A 99 -9.65 21.27 10.52
CA VAL A 99 -8.60 20.87 11.45
C VAL A 99 -7.53 20.08 10.70
N SER A 100 -6.34 19.96 11.29
CA SER A 100 -5.43 18.87 10.93
C SER A 100 -5.79 17.67 11.78
N GLY A 101 -6.03 16.51 11.16
CA GLY A 101 -6.63 15.35 11.83
C GLY A 101 -5.94 14.03 11.50
N LEU A 102 -5.90 13.12 12.47
CA LEU A 102 -5.56 11.71 12.28
C LEU A 102 -6.71 10.85 12.82
N ILE A 103 -7.18 9.90 12.01
CA ILE A 103 -8.26 8.98 12.37
C ILE A 103 -7.72 7.56 12.26
N LEU A 104 -7.74 6.81 13.36
CA LEU A 104 -7.32 5.41 13.44
C LEU A 104 -8.52 4.51 13.69
N ALA A 105 -8.52 3.34 13.04
CA ALA A 105 -9.34 2.20 13.40
C ALA A 105 -8.46 0.93 13.44
N LEU A 106 -8.36 0.31 14.62
CA LEU A 106 -7.70 -0.98 14.81
C LEU A 106 -8.69 -2.03 15.27
N VAL A 107 -8.45 -3.26 14.84
CA VAL A 107 -9.15 -4.45 15.31
C VAL A 107 -8.14 -5.35 16.00
N PHE A 108 -8.57 -5.95 17.10
CA PHE A 108 -7.80 -6.90 17.91
C PHE A 108 -8.55 -8.23 17.92
N PRO A 109 -8.25 -9.14 16.98
CA PRO A 109 -8.93 -10.43 16.90
C PRO A 109 -8.60 -11.34 18.08
N ASN A 110 -9.53 -12.24 18.41
CA ASN A 110 -9.41 -13.19 19.50
C ASN A 110 -9.15 -12.51 20.86
N GLN A 111 -9.81 -11.38 21.10
CA GLN A 111 -9.77 -10.65 22.37
C GLN A 111 -11.18 -10.31 22.86
N THR A 112 -11.38 -10.40 24.17
CA THR A 112 -12.62 -10.00 24.86
C THR A 112 -12.36 -9.06 26.04
N ASP A 113 -11.11 -8.90 26.45
CA ASP A 113 -10.71 -8.00 27.55
C ASP A 113 -10.46 -6.59 27.01
N VAL A 114 -11.49 -5.75 27.07
CA VAL A 114 -11.44 -4.34 26.67
C VAL A 114 -10.36 -3.57 27.45
N ALA A 115 -10.25 -3.81 28.75
CA ALA A 115 -9.27 -3.12 29.59
C ALA A 115 -7.83 -3.48 29.20
N ARG A 116 -7.58 -4.70 28.70
CA ARG A 116 -6.28 -5.06 28.12
C ARG A 116 -5.96 -4.22 26.90
N VAL A 117 -6.92 -4.08 25.97
CA VAL A 117 -6.71 -3.30 24.75
C VAL A 117 -6.52 -1.82 25.08
N ASP A 118 -7.33 -1.26 25.98
CA ASP A 118 -7.20 0.13 26.42
C ASP A 118 -5.82 0.44 26.98
N ARG A 119 -5.25 -0.47 27.79
CA ARG A 119 -3.88 -0.32 28.32
C ARG A 119 -2.79 -0.25 27.25
N LEU A 120 -3.03 -0.73 26.03
CA LEU A 120 -2.08 -0.57 24.92
C LEU A 120 -2.02 0.88 24.42
N PHE A 121 -3.11 1.64 24.57
CA PHE A 121 -3.21 3.03 24.12
C PHE A 121 -2.78 4.02 25.21
N ASP A 122 -2.82 3.65 26.49
CA ASP A 122 -2.47 4.53 27.61
C ASP A 122 -1.14 5.31 27.43
N PRO A 123 -0.02 4.70 26.98
CA PRO A 123 1.23 5.44 26.80
C PRO A 123 1.13 6.53 25.73
N LEU A 124 0.47 6.22 24.61
CA LEU A 124 0.24 7.16 23.53
C LEU A 124 -0.70 8.29 23.98
N LEU A 125 -1.81 7.97 24.64
CA LEU A 125 -2.77 8.96 25.13
C LEU A 125 -2.13 9.91 26.16
N THR A 126 -1.29 9.37 27.03
CA THR A 126 -0.51 10.19 27.98
C THR A 126 0.36 11.20 27.24
N LYS A 127 1.09 10.76 26.22
CA LYS A 127 1.93 11.64 25.39
C LYS A 127 1.12 12.69 24.65
N LEU A 128 0.02 12.30 24.01
CA LEU A 128 -0.84 13.23 23.27
C LEU A 128 -1.46 14.30 24.17
N ASN A 129 -1.85 13.94 25.40
CA ASN A 129 -2.40 14.88 26.37
C ASN A 129 -1.36 15.89 26.91
N GLU A 130 -0.06 15.59 26.81
CA GLU A 130 1.01 16.54 27.13
C GLU A 130 1.21 17.59 26.03
N ILE A 131 0.74 17.32 24.80
CA ILE A 131 0.91 18.20 23.65
C ILE A 131 -0.19 19.27 23.64
N SER A 132 0.20 20.50 23.96
CA SER A 132 -0.73 21.65 23.94
C SER A 132 -1.35 21.85 22.55
N ALA A 133 -2.65 22.15 22.51
CA ALA A 133 -3.45 22.34 21.29
C ALA A 133 -3.70 21.06 20.45
N VAL A 134 -3.39 19.88 20.99
CA VAL A 134 -3.83 18.59 20.45
C VAL A 134 -4.98 18.06 21.28
N THR A 135 -6.01 17.55 20.61
CA THR A 135 -7.10 16.80 21.23
C THR A 135 -7.01 15.36 20.78
N ALA A 136 -7.03 14.42 21.72
CA ALA A 136 -7.06 12.99 21.46
C ALA A 136 -8.35 12.38 22.03
N GLU A 137 -9.14 11.74 21.17
CA GLU A 137 -10.38 11.05 21.55
C GLU A 137 -10.23 9.56 21.21
N TYR A 138 -10.26 8.71 22.23
CA TYR A 138 -10.10 7.28 22.12
C TYR A 138 -11.34 6.55 22.62
N GLY A 139 -11.67 5.43 21.97
CA GLY A 139 -12.66 4.50 22.47
C GLY A 139 -12.42 3.10 21.90
N SER A 140 -12.89 2.09 22.63
CA SER A 140 -12.90 0.71 22.16
C SER A 140 -14.22 0.04 22.51
N MET A 141 -14.59 -0.96 21.72
CA MET A 141 -15.81 -1.74 21.92
C MET A 141 -15.59 -3.21 21.55
N PRO A 142 -16.12 -4.15 22.35
CA PRO A 142 -16.10 -5.56 22.01
C PRO A 142 -17.21 -5.86 20.98
N LEU A 143 -16.90 -6.76 20.05
CA LEU A 143 -17.83 -7.32 19.08
C LEU A 143 -17.78 -8.86 19.21
N PRO A 144 -18.92 -9.54 19.01
CA PRO A 144 -19.04 -10.97 19.28
C PRO A 144 -18.19 -11.83 18.32
N ASP A 145 -18.03 -11.40 17.07
CA ASP A 145 -17.32 -12.15 16.02
C ASP A 145 -16.85 -11.24 14.86
N ILE A 146 -16.03 -11.79 13.96
CA ILE A 146 -15.49 -11.07 12.78
C ILE A 146 -16.62 -10.77 11.80
N ARG A 147 -17.61 -11.66 11.70
CA ARG A 147 -18.80 -11.42 10.87
C ARG A 147 -19.49 -10.10 11.24
N THR A 148 -19.81 -9.85 12.51
CA THR A 148 -20.44 -8.60 12.95
C THR A 148 -19.58 -7.38 12.64
N LEU A 149 -18.26 -7.46 12.84
CA LEU A 149 -17.36 -6.39 12.41
C LEU A 149 -17.51 -6.10 10.91
N ILE A 150 -17.48 -7.14 10.07
CA ILE A 150 -17.55 -6.96 8.62
C ILE A 150 -18.95 -6.49 8.18
N SER A 151 -20.02 -7.18 8.57
CA SER A 151 -21.36 -6.95 8.04
C SER A 151 -22.08 -5.76 8.65
N ASP A 152 -21.79 -5.42 9.90
CA ASP A 152 -22.58 -4.44 10.64
C ASP A 152 -21.80 -3.13 10.86
N ILE A 153 -20.47 -3.18 10.84
CA ILE A 153 -19.59 -2.02 11.10
C ILE A 153 -18.85 -1.54 9.86
N LEU A 154 -18.18 -2.44 9.11
CA LEU A 154 -17.36 -2.05 7.96
C LEU A 154 -18.18 -1.91 6.68
N ILE A 155 -19.05 -2.88 6.39
CA ILE A 155 -19.90 -2.91 5.18
C ILE A 155 -21.31 -2.44 5.56
N THR A 156 -21.45 -1.13 5.74
CA THR A 156 -22.76 -0.52 6.09
C THR A 156 -23.63 -0.20 4.86
N SER A 157 -23.09 -0.39 3.66
CA SER A 157 -23.77 -0.22 2.38
C SER A 157 -23.43 -1.39 1.44
N ASN A 158 -24.14 -1.50 0.32
CA ASN A 158 -23.87 -2.54 -0.67
C ASN A 158 -22.52 -2.35 -1.40
N ALA A 159 -21.92 -1.16 -1.34
CA ALA A 159 -20.63 -0.83 -1.96
C ALA A 159 -20.08 0.51 -1.45
N ASP A 160 -18.76 0.61 -1.41
CA ASP A 160 -18.06 1.90 -1.29
C ASP A 160 -18.27 2.75 -2.55
N ILE A 161 -18.16 4.08 -2.40
CA ILE A 161 -18.16 5.01 -3.52
C ILE A 161 -16.84 4.84 -4.28
N THR A 162 -16.92 4.41 -5.54
CA THR A 162 -15.78 4.26 -6.45
C THR A 162 -16.04 5.02 -7.77
N GLY A 163 -15.11 4.93 -8.73
CA GLY A 163 -15.24 5.56 -10.05
C GLY A 163 -14.59 6.94 -10.20
N GLY A 164 -14.01 7.49 -9.12
CA GLY A 164 -13.13 8.65 -9.20
C GLY A 164 -11.80 8.31 -9.88
N ILE A 165 -11.23 9.27 -10.62
CA ILE A 165 -9.88 9.14 -11.17
C ILE A 165 -8.90 9.39 -10.04
N THR A 166 -8.00 8.44 -9.78
CA THR A 166 -6.97 8.56 -8.75
C THR A 166 -5.69 7.87 -9.18
N LEU A 167 -4.59 8.58 -9.11
CA LEU A 167 -3.24 8.04 -9.18
C LEU A 167 -2.72 7.81 -7.76
N LEU A 168 -2.26 6.60 -7.47
CA LEU A 168 -1.75 6.24 -6.14
C LEU A 168 -0.23 6.42 -6.06
N GLY A 169 0.26 6.89 -4.93
CA GLY A 169 1.63 6.72 -4.48
C GLY A 169 1.65 5.85 -3.23
N SER A 170 2.66 5.00 -3.06
CA SER A 170 2.78 4.15 -1.88
C SER A 170 4.20 3.73 -1.55
N ARG A 171 4.40 3.31 -0.30
CA ARG A 171 5.65 2.70 0.17
C ARG A 171 5.42 1.86 1.42
N MET A 172 6.16 0.75 1.53
CA MET A 172 6.26 -0.03 2.78
C MET A 172 7.36 0.54 3.67
N TYR A 173 7.13 0.52 4.98
CA TYR A 173 8.05 0.96 6.01
C TYR A 173 8.26 -0.12 7.06
N SER A 174 9.51 -0.32 7.43
CA SER A 174 9.94 -1.36 8.35
C SER A 174 9.52 -1.03 9.78
N ARG A 175 9.36 -2.07 10.60
CA ARG A 175 9.23 -1.93 12.05
C ARG A 175 10.37 -1.12 12.67
N ASP A 176 11.60 -1.39 12.24
CA ASP A 176 12.81 -0.72 12.70
C ASP A 176 12.75 0.81 12.56
N LEU A 177 12.09 1.32 11.52
CA LEU A 177 11.89 2.76 11.33
C LEU A 177 11.15 3.39 12.53
N PHE A 178 10.05 2.76 12.94
CA PHE A 178 9.18 3.29 13.98
C PHE A 178 9.80 3.12 15.38
N GLU A 179 10.61 2.08 15.58
CA GLU A 179 11.32 1.86 16.85
C GLU A 179 12.52 2.80 17.04
N LYS A 180 13.24 3.13 15.96
CA LYS A 180 14.52 3.84 16.04
C LYS A 180 14.43 5.30 15.62
N GLU A 181 13.63 5.60 14.60
CA GLU A 181 13.60 6.91 13.95
C GLU A 181 12.17 7.35 13.54
N PRO A 182 11.17 7.30 14.46
CA PRO A 182 9.75 7.49 14.13
C PRO A 182 9.44 8.86 13.50
N ALA A 183 10.26 9.88 13.77
CA ALA A 183 10.11 11.22 13.21
C ALA A 183 10.43 11.33 11.70
N LYS A 184 11.12 10.35 11.12
CA LYS A 184 11.55 10.44 9.70
C LYS A 184 10.35 10.46 8.74
N LEU A 185 9.36 9.59 8.99
CA LEU A 185 8.20 9.51 8.11
C LEU A 185 7.36 10.78 8.20
N SER A 186 6.98 11.21 9.40
CA SER A 186 6.20 12.44 9.62
C SER A 186 6.90 13.69 9.04
N ALA A 187 8.23 13.79 9.17
CA ALA A 187 9.01 14.87 8.58
C ALA A 187 8.95 14.91 7.05
N VAL A 188 8.88 13.75 6.40
CA VAL A 188 8.70 13.65 4.94
C VAL A 188 7.25 13.94 4.55
N LEU A 189 6.27 13.39 5.25
CA LEU A 189 4.86 13.62 4.94
C LEU A 189 4.48 15.10 5.03
N ARG A 190 5.06 15.84 5.98
CA ARG A 190 4.86 17.30 6.10
C ARG A 190 5.30 18.09 4.87
N GLN A 191 6.24 17.57 4.07
CA GLN A 191 6.73 18.25 2.87
C GLN A 191 5.81 18.07 1.67
N ILE A 192 4.98 17.02 1.69
CA ILE A 192 4.04 16.70 0.63
C ILE A 192 2.81 17.61 0.80
N ARG A 193 2.51 18.40 -0.23
CA ARG A 193 1.33 19.27 -0.22
C ARG A 193 0.07 18.43 -0.33
N THR A 194 -0.96 18.81 0.41
CA THR A 194 -2.29 18.17 0.36
C THR A 194 -3.37 19.23 0.26
N GLY A 195 -4.40 18.95 -0.52
CA GLY A 195 -5.65 19.72 -0.52
C GLY A 195 -6.63 19.27 0.58
N PRO A 196 -7.79 19.93 0.68
CA PRO A 196 -8.88 19.50 1.55
C PRO A 196 -9.28 18.05 1.27
N TYR A 197 -9.45 17.26 2.34
CA TYR A 197 -9.78 15.83 2.30
C TYR A 197 -8.72 14.90 1.69
N GLU A 198 -7.63 15.41 1.12
CA GLU A 198 -6.52 14.56 0.73
C GLU A 198 -5.82 14.01 1.98
N SER A 199 -5.53 12.71 1.96
CA SER A 199 -4.95 12.02 3.10
C SER A 199 -3.87 11.04 2.73
N PHE A 200 -3.01 10.78 3.72
CA PHE A 200 -2.14 9.60 3.73
C PHE A 200 -2.86 8.49 4.50
N THR A 201 -3.03 7.33 3.89
CA THR A 201 -3.59 6.14 4.53
C THR A 201 -2.48 5.21 4.96
N GLY A 202 -2.42 4.89 6.24
CA GLY A 202 -1.52 3.89 6.79
C GLY A 202 -2.23 2.56 6.99
N HIS A 203 -1.64 1.49 6.48
CA HIS A 203 -2.13 0.12 6.56
C HIS A 203 -1.24 -0.67 7.51
N ILE A 204 -1.79 -1.04 8.68
CA ILE A 204 -1.13 -1.85 9.69
C ILE A 204 -1.65 -3.28 9.52
N VAL A 205 -1.24 -3.91 8.43
CA VAL A 205 -1.77 -5.20 7.96
C VAL A 205 -0.68 -6.28 7.84
N SER A 206 0.52 -5.98 8.30
CA SER A 206 1.65 -6.90 8.39
C SER A 206 1.96 -7.23 9.87
N GLY A 207 3.23 -7.50 10.22
CA GLY A 207 3.60 -7.92 11.56
C GLY A 207 3.04 -9.30 11.92
N GLY A 208 3.00 -9.62 13.22
CA GLY A 208 2.35 -10.82 13.76
C GLY A 208 2.54 -12.09 12.92
N ALA A 209 1.44 -12.65 12.43
CA ALA A 209 1.44 -13.87 11.60
C ALA A 209 2.14 -13.67 10.25
N VAL A 210 2.08 -12.46 9.66
CA VAL A 210 2.75 -12.16 8.37
C VAL A 210 4.26 -12.18 8.55
N ALA A 211 4.79 -11.58 9.62
CA ALA A 211 6.22 -11.54 9.91
C ALA A 211 6.78 -12.90 10.36
N SER A 212 6.01 -13.65 11.16
CA SER A 212 6.47 -14.91 11.77
C SER A 212 6.39 -16.14 10.86
N ASN A 213 5.63 -16.11 9.75
CA ASN A 213 5.51 -17.28 8.88
C ASN A 213 6.69 -17.41 7.90
N HIS A 214 7.03 -18.66 7.58
CA HIS A 214 8.10 -19.03 6.64
C HIS A 214 7.55 -19.66 5.36
N ILE A 215 6.36 -19.22 4.93
CA ILE A 215 5.77 -19.70 3.68
C ILE A 215 6.66 -19.29 2.51
N ASP A 216 7.11 -20.27 1.72
CA ASP A 216 7.80 -20.02 0.44
C ASP A 216 6.77 -19.55 -0.60
N SER A 217 6.78 -18.25 -0.89
CA SER A 217 5.91 -17.64 -1.90
C SER A 217 6.61 -16.46 -2.57
N ALA A 218 6.04 -15.99 -3.70
CA ALA A 218 6.55 -14.84 -4.44
C ALA A 218 6.30 -13.48 -3.79
N LEU A 219 5.76 -13.45 -2.57
CA LEU A 219 5.51 -12.22 -1.82
C LEU A 219 6.85 -11.47 -1.64
N HIS A 220 6.85 -10.15 -1.83
CA HIS A 220 8.04 -9.34 -1.61
C HIS A 220 8.63 -9.61 -0.21
N PRO A 221 9.94 -9.95 -0.08
CA PRO A 221 10.53 -10.33 1.22
C PRO A 221 10.33 -9.28 2.33
N ALA A 222 10.44 -7.99 1.99
CA ALA A 222 10.17 -6.85 2.88
C ALA A 222 8.82 -6.90 3.62
N TRP A 223 7.81 -7.64 3.16
CA TRP A 223 6.59 -7.85 3.95
C TRP A 223 6.87 -8.44 5.34
N ARG A 224 7.92 -9.25 5.49
CA ARG A 224 8.33 -9.83 6.78
C ARG A 224 8.87 -8.80 7.77
N GLU A 225 9.34 -7.65 7.29
CA GLU A 225 9.89 -6.55 8.09
C GLU A 225 8.94 -5.35 8.18
N THR A 226 7.93 -5.31 7.33
CA THR A 226 6.98 -4.19 7.22
C THR A 226 6.11 -4.10 8.47
N LEU A 227 6.02 -2.89 9.05
CA LEU A 227 4.99 -2.54 10.03
C LEU A 227 3.85 -1.75 9.37
N LEU A 228 4.21 -0.89 8.41
CA LEU A 228 3.27 0.03 7.77
C LEU A 228 3.41 -0.05 6.25
N HIS A 229 2.30 -0.22 5.54
CA HIS A 229 2.20 0.16 4.14
C HIS A 229 1.46 1.50 4.06
N LEU A 230 2.08 2.55 3.51
CA LEU A 230 1.48 3.87 3.39
C LEU A 230 1.04 4.10 1.94
N THR A 231 -0.18 4.58 1.74
CA THR A 231 -0.71 5.01 0.43
C THR A 231 -1.22 6.46 0.49
N PHE A 232 -1.24 7.14 -0.65
CA PHE A 232 -1.96 8.40 -0.85
C PHE A 232 -2.39 8.52 -2.31
N GLY A 233 -3.39 9.36 -2.57
CA GLY A 233 -3.96 9.54 -3.90
C GLY A 233 -3.85 10.98 -4.41
N ARG A 234 -3.74 11.13 -5.73
CA ARG A 234 -3.95 12.39 -6.45
C ARG A 234 -5.03 12.16 -7.49
N GLY A 235 -6.13 12.89 -7.36
CA GLY A 235 -7.24 12.86 -8.31
C GLY A 235 -7.27 14.10 -9.20
N TRP A 236 -8.10 14.04 -10.23
CA TRP A 236 -8.45 15.17 -11.09
C TRP A 236 -9.83 14.93 -11.71
N ASP A 237 -10.46 16.01 -12.17
CA ASP A 237 -11.75 15.93 -12.86
C ASP A 237 -11.57 15.42 -14.31
N PRO A 238 -12.53 14.69 -14.89
CA PRO A 238 -12.45 14.19 -16.27
C PRO A 238 -12.12 15.25 -17.34
N GLU A 239 -12.47 16.51 -17.08
CA GLU A 239 -12.30 17.67 -17.94
C GLU A 239 -10.94 18.36 -17.76
N THR A 240 -10.14 17.92 -16.78
CA THR A 240 -8.79 18.44 -16.52
C THR A 240 -7.90 18.26 -17.75
N SER A 241 -7.14 19.29 -18.12
CA SER A 241 -6.35 19.24 -19.36
C SER A 241 -5.23 18.20 -19.30
N GLN A 242 -4.82 17.65 -20.45
CA GLN A 242 -3.73 16.66 -20.51
C GLN A 242 -2.44 17.17 -19.86
N ALA A 243 -2.10 18.46 -20.06
CA ALA A 243 -0.91 19.06 -19.48
C ALA A 243 -0.95 19.10 -17.94
N GLU A 244 -2.12 19.35 -17.35
CA GLU A 244 -2.30 19.33 -15.89
C GLU A 244 -2.26 17.89 -15.36
N GLN A 245 -2.89 16.94 -16.05
CA GLN A 245 -2.81 15.51 -15.70
C GLN A 245 -1.36 15.01 -15.70
N ASP A 246 -0.57 15.41 -16.70
CA ASP A 246 0.85 15.06 -16.79
C ASP A 246 1.67 15.74 -15.69
N ALA A 247 1.35 16.99 -15.32
CA ALA A 247 1.99 17.68 -14.21
C ALA A 247 1.72 16.96 -12.87
N ILE A 248 0.47 16.56 -12.60
CA ILE A 248 0.08 15.79 -11.40
C ILE A 248 0.85 14.46 -11.38
N ARG A 249 0.83 13.71 -12.48
CA ARG A 249 1.53 12.43 -12.61
C ARG A 249 3.03 12.57 -12.39
N ASN A 250 3.64 13.58 -13.00
CA ASN A 250 5.06 13.84 -12.88
C ASN A 250 5.45 14.23 -11.46
N ASN A 251 4.65 15.05 -10.78
CA ASN A 251 4.89 15.42 -9.39
C ASN A 251 4.77 14.19 -8.47
N LEU A 252 3.68 13.42 -8.59
CA LEU A 252 3.51 12.21 -7.78
C LEU A 252 4.66 11.22 -7.99
N THR A 253 5.00 10.94 -9.26
CA THR A 253 5.97 9.91 -9.61
C THR A 253 7.41 10.32 -9.31
N ASN A 254 7.79 11.55 -9.65
CA ASN A 254 9.20 11.97 -9.61
C ASN A 254 9.56 12.75 -8.35
N VAL A 255 8.58 13.15 -7.55
CA VAL A 255 8.81 13.94 -6.33
C VAL A 255 8.21 13.23 -5.12
N GLU A 256 6.89 13.04 -5.07
CA GLU A 256 6.22 12.57 -3.85
C GLU A 256 6.58 11.12 -3.51
N VAL A 257 6.58 10.21 -4.50
CA VAL A 257 7.02 8.81 -4.31
C VAL A 257 8.52 8.72 -3.99
N GLU A 258 9.36 9.57 -4.59
CA GLU A 258 10.80 9.60 -4.28
C GLU A 258 11.08 10.14 -2.87
N LEU A 259 10.30 11.12 -2.40
CA LEU A 259 10.33 11.58 -1.01
C LEU A 259 10.00 10.42 -0.06
N LEU A 260 8.90 9.69 -0.31
CA LEU A 260 8.55 8.52 0.49
C LEU A 260 9.63 7.44 0.48
N ARG A 261 10.24 7.20 -0.68
CA ARG A 261 11.34 6.24 -0.87
C ARG A 261 12.59 6.63 -0.08
N SER A 262 12.87 7.93 0.07
CA SER A 262 14.06 8.43 0.76
C SER A 262 14.09 8.14 2.26
N VAL A 263 12.93 7.93 2.90
CA VAL A 263 12.78 7.76 4.36
C VAL A 263 13.65 6.61 4.91
N GLU A 264 13.69 5.48 4.20
CA GLU A 264 14.46 4.28 4.58
C GLU A 264 15.47 3.84 3.51
N GLY A 265 15.68 4.67 2.49
CA GLY A 265 16.54 4.37 1.35
C GLY A 265 15.84 3.58 0.25
N SER A 266 16.41 3.67 -0.95
CA SER A 266 15.74 3.26 -2.19
C SER A 266 15.46 1.77 -2.35
N HIS A 267 16.26 0.91 -1.71
CA HIS A 267 16.23 -0.54 -1.93
C HIS A 267 15.95 -1.37 -0.67
N LYS A 268 15.77 -0.74 0.49
CA LYS A 268 15.52 -1.48 1.75
C LYS A 268 14.12 -2.10 1.75
N MET A 269 13.12 -1.29 1.39
CA MET A 269 11.72 -1.67 1.37
C MET A 269 11.17 -1.67 -0.06
N GLY A 270 9.89 -2.03 -0.20
CA GLY A 270 9.18 -2.03 -1.48
C GLY A 270 7.89 -1.21 -1.42
N ALA A 271 6.98 -1.49 -2.34
CA ALA A 271 5.61 -1.02 -2.38
C ALA A 271 4.68 -2.20 -2.66
N TYR A 272 3.42 -2.11 -2.24
CA TYR A 272 2.45 -3.16 -2.54
C TYR A 272 1.88 -2.98 -3.95
N LEU A 273 2.19 -3.90 -4.85
CA LEU A 273 1.88 -3.78 -6.29
C LEU A 273 0.41 -3.46 -6.60
N ASN A 274 -0.54 -3.92 -5.77
CA ASN A 274 -1.97 -3.70 -5.99
C ASN A 274 -2.43 -2.27 -5.65
N GLU A 275 -1.65 -1.54 -4.84
CA GLU A 275 -1.97 -0.19 -4.36
C GLU A 275 -0.72 0.70 -4.47
N ALA A 276 -0.17 0.80 -5.68
CA ALA A 276 1.06 1.53 -5.96
C ALA A 276 0.94 2.45 -7.16
N ASN A 277 2.02 3.20 -7.40
CA ASN A 277 2.12 4.06 -8.57
C ASN A 277 2.20 3.21 -9.84
N ALA A 278 1.23 3.40 -10.74
CA ALA A 278 1.19 2.75 -12.06
C ALA A 278 2.39 3.14 -12.96
N TYR A 279 3.13 4.18 -12.60
CA TYR A 279 4.35 4.66 -13.28
C TYR A 279 5.62 4.43 -12.44
N GLU A 280 5.58 3.48 -11.50
CA GLU A 280 6.77 3.10 -10.72
C GLU A 280 7.93 2.71 -11.66
N LYS A 281 9.04 3.44 -11.54
CA LYS A 281 10.20 3.34 -12.45
C LYS A 281 11.00 2.07 -12.21
N ASP A 282 11.13 1.68 -10.95
CA ASP A 282 11.87 0.49 -10.52
C ASP A 282 10.86 -0.52 -9.97
N PHE A 283 9.85 -0.85 -10.79
CA PHE A 283 8.72 -1.68 -10.38
C PHE A 283 9.16 -3.10 -10.04
N GLN A 284 10.17 -3.63 -10.74
CA GLN A 284 10.73 -4.95 -10.46
C GLN A 284 11.21 -5.06 -9.01
N SER A 285 12.08 -4.12 -8.61
CA SER A 285 12.61 -4.06 -7.25
C SER A 285 11.54 -3.68 -6.25
N SER A 286 10.71 -2.68 -6.57
CA SER A 286 9.69 -2.17 -5.65
C SER A 286 8.60 -3.20 -5.33
N PHE A 287 8.20 -4.03 -6.29
CA PHE A 287 7.05 -4.94 -6.12
C PHE A 287 7.47 -6.35 -5.74
N TRP A 288 8.69 -6.78 -6.10
CA TRP A 288 9.14 -8.15 -5.83
C TRP A 288 10.55 -8.27 -5.24
N GLY A 289 11.38 -7.22 -5.31
CA GLY A 289 12.77 -7.25 -4.85
C GLY A 289 13.54 -8.42 -5.44
N ASP A 290 14.24 -9.16 -4.60
CA ASP A 290 15.06 -10.32 -4.99
C ASP A 290 14.27 -11.45 -5.69
N ASN A 291 12.94 -11.50 -5.51
CA ASN A 291 12.10 -12.51 -6.15
C ASN A 291 11.92 -12.28 -7.66
N TYR A 292 12.23 -11.09 -8.19
CA TYR A 292 11.91 -10.73 -9.56
C TYR A 292 12.51 -11.68 -10.60
N ASN A 293 13.79 -12.01 -10.49
CA ASN A 293 14.46 -12.88 -11.47
C ASN A 293 13.84 -14.28 -11.52
N ARG A 294 13.44 -14.83 -10.36
CA ARG A 294 12.74 -16.12 -10.30
C ARG A 294 11.36 -16.02 -10.94
N LEU A 295 10.62 -14.94 -10.67
CA LEU A 295 9.33 -14.68 -11.30
C LEU A 295 9.42 -14.57 -12.81
N TYR A 296 10.39 -13.82 -13.33
CA TYR A 296 10.61 -13.67 -14.77
C TYR A 296 10.91 -15.01 -15.43
N ASN A 297 11.79 -15.84 -14.84
CA ASN A 297 12.07 -17.18 -15.38
C ASN A 297 10.82 -18.09 -15.41
N ILE A 298 9.96 -18.00 -14.39
CA ILE A 298 8.69 -18.75 -14.35
C ILE A 298 7.74 -18.21 -15.43
N LYS A 299 7.66 -16.88 -15.60
CA LYS A 299 6.89 -16.26 -16.68
C LYS A 299 7.33 -16.77 -18.05
N GLN A 300 8.63 -16.80 -18.34
CA GLN A 300 9.15 -17.31 -19.62
C GLN A 300 8.88 -18.82 -19.81
N LYS A 301 8.79 -19.60 -18.74
CA LYS A 301 8.41 -21.02 -18.81
C LYS A 301 6.92 -21.20 -19.15
N TRP A 302 6.04 -20.47 -18.46
CA TRP A 302 4.58 -20.67 -18.55
C TRP A 302 3.92 -19.86 -19.66
N ASP A 303 4.48 -18.70 -20.02
CA ASP A 303 4.04 -17.83 -21.10
C ASP A 303 5.24 -17.26 -21.89
N PRO A 304 5.97 -18.09 -22.66
CA PRO A 304 7.11 -17.65 -23.47
C PRO A 304 6.72 -16.66 -24.59
N THR A 305 5.45 -16.68 -25.00
CA THR A 305 4.93 -15.82 -26.06
C THR A 305 4.46 -14.47 -25.56
N GLY A 306 4.39 -14.27 -24.25
CA GLY A 306 3.91 -13.03 -23.63
C GLY A 306 2.46 -12.71 -24.02
N LEU A 307 1.58 -13.72 -24.00
CA LEU A 307 0.15 -13.49 -24.25
C LEU A 307 -0.50 -12.66 -23.14
N PHE A 308 -0.07 -12.90 -21.90
CA PHE A 308 -0.62 -12.24 -20.72
C PHE A 308 0.28 -11.07 -20.32
N ILE A 309 -0.15 -9.85 -20.60
CA ILE A 309 0.62 -8.64 -20.33
C ILE A 309 -0.19 -7.75 -19.40
N THR A 310 0.44 -7.30 -18.32
CA THR A 310 -0.10 -6.27 -17.43
C THR A 310 0.93 -5.17 -17.27
N ARG A 311 0.46 -3.94 -17.15
CA ARG A 311 1.33 -2.78 -16.91
C ARG A 311 2.12 -2.98 -15.61
N SER A 312 3.44 -2.82 -15.67
CA SER A 312 4.35 -3.07 -14.55
C SER A 312 4.18 -4.47 -13.94
N GLY A 313 3.75 -5.44 -14.75
CA GLY A 313 3.70 -6.86 -14.42
C GLY A 313 5.04 -7.55 -14.69
N VAL A 314 5.21 -8.76 -14.15
CA VAL A 314 6.40 -9.60 -14.45
C VAL A 314 6.51 -9.84 -15.95
N GLY A 315 7.64 -9.44 -16.55
CA GLY A 315 7.92 -9.57 -17.98
C GLY A 315 7.28 -8.48 -18.85
N SER A 316 6.66 -7.47 -18.25
CA SER A 316 6.08 -6.34 -19.01
C SER A 316 7.13 -5.47 -19.71
N GLU A 317 8.37 -5.48 -19.24
CA GLU A 317 9.52 -4.79 -19.84
C GLU A 317 9.95 -5.34 -21.21
N ASP A 318 9.47 -6.53 -21.58
CA ASP A 318 9.66 -7.08 -22.93
C ASP A 318 8.76 -6.37 -23.97
N TRP A 319 7.88 -5.45 -23.54
CA TRP A 319 6.86 -4.77 -24.34
C TRP A 319 6.91 -3.24 -24.21
N ASP A 320 6.41 -2.53 -25.22
CA ASP A 320 6.25 -1.08 -25.17
C ASP A 320 5.22 -0.65 -24.11
N ALA A 321 5.10 0.66 -23.88
CA ALA A 321 4.23 1.19 -22.83
C ALA A 321 2.74 0.88 -23.07
N GLU A 322 2.37 0.66 -24.34
CA GLU A 322 1.04 0.29 -24.80
C GLU A 322 0.78 -1.23 -24.71
N GLY A 323 1.82 -2.04 -24.51
CA GLY A 323 1.73 -3.50 -24.48
C GLY A 323 1.47 -4.15 -25.86
N ILE A 324 1.81 -3.45 -26.94
CA ILE A 324 1.51 -3.84 -28.33
C ILE A 324 2.74 -4.47 -28.99
N CYS A 325 3.89 -3.81 -28.93
CA CYS A 325 5.11 -4.25 -29.61
C CYS A 325 6.15 -4.80 -28.62
N ARG A 326 6.84 -5.88 -29.02
CA ARG A 326 8.01 -6.35 -28.26
C ARG A 326 9.19 -5.40 -28.45
N VAL A 327 9.75 -4.93 -27.34
CA VAL A 327 10.98 -4.14 -27.31
C VAL A 327 12.14 -5.12 -27.43
N LYS A 328 12.43 -5.60 -28.65
CA LYS A 328 13.64 -6.42 -28.86
C LYS A 328 14.84 -5.70 -28.21
N SER A 329 15.64 -6.42 -27.44
CA SER A 329 17.02 -6.04 -27.20
C SER A 329 17.72 -5.93 -28.57
N HIS A 330 17.77 -4.70 -29.10
CA HIS A 330 18.07 -4.30 -30.49
C HIS A 330 16.88 -4.32 -31.46
N CYS A 331 16.16 -3.20 -31.51
CA CYS A 331 15.59 -2.73 -32.77
C CYS A 331 16.71 -2.00 -33.55
N PRO A 332 17.12 -2.41 -34.76
CA PRO A 332 17.90 -1.54 -35.63
C PRO A 332 17.01 -0.34 -35.93
N ARG A 333 17.47 0.87 -35.61
CA ARG A 333 16.77 2.10 -35.99
C ARG A 333 16.47 2.01 -37.49
N ASP A 334 15.22 2.24 -37.85
CA ASP A 334 14.81 2.44 -39.23
C ASP A 334 15.75 3.43 -39.91
N ILE A 335 16.42 2.95 -40.96
CA ILE A 335 17.03 3.80 -41.96
C ILE A 335 15.88 4.32 -42.81
N SER A 336 15.30 5.44 -42.39
CA SER A 336 14.49 6.26 -43.29
C SER A 336 14.65 7.74 -42.94
N SER A 337 15.79 8.29 -43.34
CA SER A 337 15.86 9.68 -43.74
C SER A 337 16.67 9.74 -45.03
N ASN A 338 15.96 10.10 -46.11
CA ASN A 338 16.50 10.40 -47.42
C ASN A 338 17.81 11.19 -47.33
N ASP A 339 18.90 10.59 -47.79
CA ASP A 339 20.02 11.34 -48.33
C ASP A 339 19.55 11.90 -49.68
N MET A 340 19.36 13.22 -49.71
CA MET A 340 19.24 13.96 -50.95
C MET A 340 20.60 13.96 -51.63
N SER A 341 20.63 13.39 -52.83
CA SER A 341 21.39 13.81 -54.00
C SER A 341 22.48 14.87 -53.78
N ASP A 342 23.73 14.46 -53.97
CA ASP A 342 24.69 15.20 -54.80
C ASP A 342 25.63 14.19 -55.48
N LEU A 343 25.65 14.29 -56.82
CA LEU A 343 26.48 13.63 -57.85
C LEU A 343 26.14 12.20 -58.32
#